data_AF-A0A924MU71-F1
#
_entry.id   AF-A0A924MU71-F1
#
_cell.length_a   1.000
_cell.length_b   1.000
_cell.length_c   1.000
_cell.angle_alpha   90.00
_cell.angle_beta   90.00
_cell.angle_gamma   90.00
#
_symmetry.space_group_name_H-M   'P 1'
#
loop_
_entity.id
_entity.type
_entity.pdbx_description
1 polymer ?
#
loop_
_entity_poly.entity_id
_entity_poly.type
_entity_poly.pdbx_seq_one_letter_code
_entity_poly.pdbx_strand_id
1 'polypeptide(L)'
;MSVDMLDTRCRQQAGGLRLPVAVVPPRGRVVTTSGEGELARGDALDQPSSRRFIALLEAYRATGGMAPGNFLCQSLQQHQRGELGQLARLIGDRRLFVHDWRGDSWIPMFQFDADDLCCKPGPALVRAELAGLDSGWAVASWFARPNAQLEGRMPVDIVDLDLEAVVDAARCRATASKLRHC
;
A
#
# COMPACT_ATOMS: atom_id res chain seq x y z
N MET A 1 -26.89 -12.08 2.30
CA MET A 1 -26.95 -10.93 3.23
C MET A 1 -26.25 -11.33 4.51
N SER A 2 -25.03 -10.81 4.75
CA SER A 2 -24.47 -10.48 6.08
C SER A 2 -22.99 -10.15 5.90
N VAL A 3 -22.65 -8.85 5.97
CA VAL A 3 -21.26 -8.35 5.93
C VAL A 3 -20.87 -7.67 7.26
N ASP A 4 -21.74 -7.75 8.29
CA ASP A 4 -21.69 -6.87 9.46
C ASP A 4 -21.05 -7.45 10.73
N MET A 5 -20.11 -8.40 10.65
CA MET A 5 -19.60 -9.07 11.86
C MET A 5 -18.09 -8.98 12.11
N LEU A 6 -17.37 -8.04 11.48
CA LEU A 6 -15.94 -7.84 11.73
C LEU A 6 -15.56 -6.46 12.32
N ASP A 7 -16.50 -5.54 12.52
CA ASP A 7 -16.17 -4.14 12.83
C ASP A 7 -16.14 -3.77 14.33
N THR A 8 -16.74 -4.58 15.22
CA THR A 8 -17.08 -4.08 16.57
C THR A 8 -15.99 -4.22 17.64
N ARG A 9 -14.79 -4.73 17.34
CA ARG A 9 -13.77 -4.99 18.38
C ARG A 9 -12.56 -4.04 18.41
N CYS A 10 -12.32 -3.20 17.41
CA CYS A 10 -11.14 -2.30 17.43
C CYS A 10 -11.41 -0.99 18.23
N ARG A 11 -12.67 -0.68 18.61
CA ARG A 11 -13.09 0.66 19.08
C ARG A 11 -12.86 1.02 20.56
N GLN A 12 -12.18 0.19 21.35
CA GLN A 12 -12.12 0.42 22.80
C GLN A 12 -10.71 0.24 23.38
N GLN A 13 -9.84 1.23 23.12
CA GLN A 13 -8.83 1.78 24.05
C GLN A 13 -7.88 2.73 23.31
N ALA A 14 -8.21 4.03 23.29
CA ALA A 14 -7.34 5.07 22.76
C ALA A 14 -6.32 5.48 23.85
N GLY A 15 -5.10 4.96 23.74
CA GLY A 15 -3.90 5.57 24.34
C GLY A 15 -3.08 6.16 23.19
N GLY A 16 -2.88 7.47 23.21
CA GLY A 16 -2.33 8.22 22.07
C GLY A 16 -0.98 7.69 21.60
N LEU A 17 -0.97 7.08 20.41
CA LEU A 17 0.25 6.71 19.71
C LEU A 17 0.88 7.95 19.09
N ARG A 18 2.10 8.31 19.53
CA ARG A 18 2.97 9.17 18.72
C ARG A 18 3.68 8.28 17.71
N LEU A 19 3.18 8.26 16.47
CA LEU A 19 3.92 7.67 15.35
C LEU A 19 5.22 8.45 15.14
N PRO A 20 6.39 7.78 15.07
CA PRO A 20 7.61 8.46 14.67
C PRO A 20 7.51 8.85 13.18
N VAL A 21 7.92 10.08 12.88
CA VAL A 21 8.11 10.57 11.51
C VAL A 21 8.96 9.56 10.73
N ALA A 22 8.52 9.24 9.51
CA ALA A 22 9.17 8.33 8.57
C ALA A 22 10.70 8.45 8.63
N VAL A 23 11.34 7.38 9.12
CA VAL A 23 12.81 7.29 9.18
C VAL A 23 13.32 6.94 7.79
N VAL A 24 14.00 7.89 7.15
CA VAL A 24 14.81 7.63 5.95
C VAL A 24 16.01 6.77 6.40
N PRO A 25 16.16 5.52 5.93
CA PRO A 25 17.26 4.67 6.39
C PRO A 25 18.62 5.15 5.84
N PRO A 26 19.71 5.01 6.61
CA PRO A 26 21.07 5.27 6.12
C PRO A 26 21.48 4.20 5.09
N ARG A 27 22.29 4.63 4.11
CA ARG A 27 22.78 3.80 2.99
C ARG A 27 23.58 2.58 3.50
N GLY A 28 22.97 1.40 3.45
CA GLY A 28 23.60 0.10 3.77
C GLY A 28 24.06 -0.66 2.52
N ARG A 29 25.10 -1.48 2.71
CA ARG A 29 26.04 -2.02 1.71
C ARG A 29 25.44 -3.14 0.84
N VAL A 30 25.80 -3.12 -0.45
CA VAL A 30 25.45 -4.12 -1.46
C VAL A 30 26.17 -5.45 -1.18
N VAL A 31 25.41 -6.54 -1.06
CA VAL A 31 25.92 -7.91 -1.24
C VAL A 31 25.25 -8.45 -2.50
N THR A 32 26.03 -8.59 -3.58
CA THR A 32 25.61 -9.27 -4.81
C THR A 32 25.77 -10.77 -4.61
N THR A 33 24.67 -11.50 -4.63
CA THR A 33 24.69 -12.94 -4.94
C THR A 33 23.87 -13.15 -6.21
N SER A 34 24.60 -13.41 -7.30
CA SER A 34 24.06 -13.84 -8.58
C SER A 34 23.33 -15.17 -8.43
N GLY A 35 22.10 -15.23 -8.95
CA GLY A 35 21.32 -16.45 -9.06
C GLY A 35 20.31 -16.27 -10.20
N GLU A 36 20.61 -16.90 -11.32
CA GLU A 36 19.84 -16.93 -12.55
C GLU A 36 18.48 -17.60 -12.36
N GLY A 37 17.46 -17.11 -13.09
CA GLY A 37 16.10 -17.60 -13.01
C GLY A 37 15.17 -16.87 -13.99
N GLU A 38 15.38 -17.14 -15.26
CA GLU A 38 14.61 -16.71 -16.43
C GLU A 38 13.11 -17.01 -16.31
N LEU A 39 12.25 -15.98 -16.47
CA LEU A 39 10.92 -15.97 -17.11
C LEU A 39 10.13 -14.70 -16.74
N ALA A 40 10.25 -13.63 -17.54
CA ALA A 40 9.20 -12.61 -17.71
C ALA A 40 9.49 -11.72 -18.92
N ARG A 41 8.90 -12.06 -20.08
CA ARG A 41 8.65 -11.08 -21.14
C ARG A 41 7.33 -10.37 -20.83
N GLY A 42 7.45 -9.16 -20.28
CA GLY A 42 6.35 -8.21 -20.04
C GLY A 42 6.83 -7.03 -19.19
N ASP A 43 6.87 -5.82 -19.78
CA ASP A 43 7.12 -4.51 -19.15
C ASP A 43 8.44 -4.28 -18.38
N ALA A 44 9.54 -4.09 -19.12
CA ALA A 44 10.77 -3.49 -18.58
C ALA A 44 10.65 -1.99 -18.19
N LEU A 45 9.50 -1.34 -18.43
CA LEU A 45 9.29 0.10 -18.21
C LEU A 45 8.67 0.48 -16.86
N ASP A 46 8.16 -0.49 -16.09
CA ASP A 46 7.51 -0.22 -14.80
C ASP A 46 8.36 -0.58 -13.58
N GLN A 47 9.66 -0.82 -13.80
CA GLN A 47 10.59 -1.01 -12.69
C GLN A 47 10.81 0.32 -11.94
N PRO A 48 10.80 0.29 -10.60
CA PRO A 48 11.06 1.49 -9.81
C PRO A 48 12.47 2.00 -10.09
N SER A 49 12.61 3.33 -10.23
CA SER A 49 13.90 4.01 -10.23
C SER A 49 14.03 4.83 -8.95
N SER A 50 15.24 5.19 -8.54
CA SER A 50 15.43 5.96 -7.30
C SER A 50 14.65 7.26 -7.30
N ARG A 51 14.57 7.93 -8.46
CA ARG A 51 13.77 9.17 -8.63
C ARG A 51 12.27 8.90 -8.44
N ARG A 52 11.76 7.81 -9.01
CA ARG A 52 10.33 7.46 -8.86
C ARG A 52 10.00 7.04 -7.44
N PHE A 53 10.91 6.31 -6.78
CA PHE A 53 10.74 5.94 -5.38
C PHE A 53 10.73 7.17 -4.46
N ILE A 54 11.61 8.15 -4.69
CA ILE A 54 11.60 9.42 -3.95
C ILE A 54 10.28 10.18 -4.17
N ALA A 55 9.80 10.27 -5.40
CA ALA A 55 8.51 10.89 -5.70
C ALA A 55 7.34 10.15 -4.99
N LEU A 56 7.41 8.82 -4.91
CA LEU A 56 6.42 8.02 -4.20
C LEU A 56 6.44 8.30 -2.68
N LEU A 57 7.64 8.44 -2.08
CA LEU A 57 7.79 8.84 -0.68
C LEU A 57 7.18 10.21 -0.40
N GLU A 58 7.39 11.17 -1.31
CA GLU A 58 6.88 12.52 -1.19
C GLU A 58 5.34 12.55 -1.26
N ALA A 59 4.75 11.84 -2.24
CA ALA A 59 3.30 11.77 -2.41
C ALA A 59 2.57 11.24 -1.17
N TYR A 60 3.15 10.29 -0.45
CA TYR A 60 2.54 9.72 0.76
C TYR A 60 2.80 10.50 2.04
N ARG A 61 3.62 11.57 2.00
CA ARG A 61 4.05 12.26 3.21
C ARG A 61 2.88 12.83 4.02
N ALA A 62 1.84 13.34 3.34
CA ALA A 62 0.65 13.87 3.98
C ALA A 62 -0.25 12.79 4.61
N THR A 63 -0.10 11.54 4.19
CA THR A 63 -0.97 10.41 4.54
C THR A 63 -0.23 9.36 5.38
N GLY A 64 0.70 9.80 6.22
CA GLY A 64 1.47 8.93 7.13
C GLY A 64 2.78 8.37 6.55
N GLY A 65 3.09 8.63 5.27
CA GLY A 65 4.33 8.22 4.62
C GLY A 65 4.38 6.74 4.25
N MET A 66 5.60 6.20 4.15
CA MET A 66 5.87 4.78 3.95
C MET A 66 6.73 4.25 5.08
N ALA A 67 6.48 3.02 5.50
CA ALA A 67 7.27 2.31 6.49
C ALA A 67 7.92 1.05 5.90
N PRO A 68 9.15 0.72 6.30
CA PRO A 68 9.72 -0.61 6.09
C PRO A 68 8.86 -1.69 6.77
N GLY A 69 8.68 -2.83 6.12
CA GLY A 69 7.84 -3.92 6.63
C GLY A 69 8.35 -4.49 7.97
N ASN A 70 9.66 -4.57 8.16
CA ASN A 70 10.26 -5.02 9.42
C ASN A 70 9.93 -4.09 10.60
N PHE A 71 9.89 -2.77 10.37
CA PHE A 71 9.48 -1.79 11.38
C PHE A 71 8.01 -1.96 11.76
N LEU A 72 7.15 -2.23 10.77
CA LEU A 72 5.73 -2.49 11.03
C LEU A 72 5.53 -3.79 11.79
N CYS A 73 6.25 -4.87 11.44
CA CYS A 73 6.28 -6.12 12.21
C CYS A 73 6.63 -5.88 13.67
N GLN A 74 7.71 -5.13 13.92
CA GLN A 74 8.17 -4.82 15.28
C GLN A 74 7.13 -3.98 16.04
N SER A 75 6.53 -3.00 15.37
CA SER A 75 5.50 -2.14 15.97
C SER A 75 4.25 -2.94 16.35
N LEU A 76 3.77 -3.83 15.48
CA LEU A 76 2.61 -4.70 15.77
C LEU A 76 2.87 -5.65 16.95
N GLN A 77 4.08 -6.22 17.04
CA GLN A 77 4.50 -7.06 18.17
C GLN A 77 4.48 -6.29 19.50
N GLN A 78 5.04 -5.08 19.52
CA GLN A 78 5.20 -4.27 20.73
C GLN A 78 3.86 -3.82 21.32
N HIS A 79 2.87 -3.56 20.47
CA HIS A 79 1.56 -3.07 20.92
C HIS A 79 0.61 -4.20 21.33
N GLN A 80 0.99 -5.48 21.19
CA GLN A 80 0.10 -6.64 21.40
C GLN A 80 -1.23 -6.55 20.62
N ARG A 81 -1.31 -5.70 19.59
CA ARG A 81 -2.51 -5.44 18.77
C ARG A 81 -2.61 -6.31 17.52
N GLY A 82 -1.65 -7.20 17.31
CA GLY A 82 -1.75 -8.23 16.28
C GLY A 82 -0.62 -9.24 16.37
N GLU A 83 -0.94 -10.53 16.28
CA GLU A 83 0.05 -11.58 16.05
C GLU A 83 0.78 -11.26 14.73
N LEU A 84 2.09 -11.49 14.65
CA LEU A 84 2.86 -11.39 13.40
C LEU A 84 2.23 -12.15 12.22
N GLY A 85 1.50 -13.22 12.53
CA GLY A 85 0.70 -13.97 11.57
C GLY A 85 -0.38 -13.14 10.87
N GLN A 86 -0.88 -12.06 11.50
CA GLN A 86 -1.84 -11.14 10.87
C GLN A 86 -1.22 -10.34 9.74
N LEU A 87 0.00 -9.81 9.86
CA LEU A 87 0.60 -9.04 8.76
C LEU A 87 0.93 -9.92 7.55
N ALA A 88 1.55 -11.08 7.77
CA ALA A 88 1.81 -12.05 6.70
C ALA A 88 0.51 -12.54 6.03
N ARG A 89 -0.55 -12.76 6.82
CA ARG A 89 -1.88 -13.10 6.30
C ARG A 89 -2.54 -11.95 5.54
N LEU A 90 -2.46 -10.71 6.03
CA LEU A 90 -3.01 -9.54 5.35
C LEU A 90 -2.30 -9.28 4.01
N ILE A 91 -0.99 -9.52 3.94
CA ILE A 91 -0.21 -9.47 2.70
C ILE A 91 -0.62 -10.63 1.78
N GLY A 92 -0.70 -11.85 2.30
CA GLY A 92 -1.12 -13.05 1.56
C GLY A 92 -2.54 -12.95 0.99
N ASP A 93 -3.47 -12.37 1.76
CA ASP A 93 -4.85 -12.08 1.38
C ASP A 93 -4.94 -10.86 0.43
N ARG A 94 -3.80 -10.26 0.04
CA ARG A 94 -3.68 -9.06 -0.81
C ARG A 94 -4.45 -7.85 -0.29
N ARG A 95 -4.64 -7.77 1.02
CA ARG A 95 -5.31 -6.66 1.70
C ARG A 95 -4.38 -5.49 1.97
N LEU A 96 -3.08 -5.69 1.80
CA LEU A 96 -2.05 -4.66 1.94
C LEU A 96 -1.26 -4.46 0.65
N PHE A 97 -0.97 -3.20 0.35
CA PHE A 97 0.00 -2.75 -0.61
C PHE A 97 1.38 -2.88 0.02
N VAL A 98 2.15 -3.79 -0.54
CA VAL A 98 3.57 -3.93 -0.24
C VAL A 98 4.30 -3.92 -1.57
N HIS A 99 5.39 -3.18 -1.65
CA HIS A 99 6.28 -3.24 -2.79
C HIS A 99 7.72 -3.37 -2.33
N ASP A 100 8.52 -4.09 -3.10
CA ASP A 100 9.93 -4.26 -2.78
C ASP A 100 10.77 -3.18 -3.46
N TRP A 101 11.69 -2.60 -2.69
CA TRP A 101 12.67 -1.64 -3.18
C TRP A 101 14.03 -1.94 -2.54
N ARG A 102 15.01 -2.28 -3.39
CA ARG A 102 16.40 -2.58 -2.99
C ARG A 102 16.54 -3.65 -1.89
N GLY A 103 15.67 -4.65 -1.92
CA GLY A 103 15.69 -5.78 -0.98
C GLY A 103 14.86 -5.58 0.29
N ASP A 104 14.24 -4.41 0.45
CA ASP A 104 13.32 -4.12 1.55
C ASP A 104 11.89 -4.02 1.05
N SER A 105 10.94 -4.53 1.83
CA SER A 105 9.51 -4.33 1.59
C SER A 105 9.04 -3.02 2.20
N TRP A 106 8.34 -2.21 1.42
CA TRP A 106 7.83 -0.90 1.80
C TRP A 106 6.31 -0.86 1.75
N ILE A 107 5.73 -0.28 2.79
CA ILE A 107 4.29 -0.29 3.05
C ILE A 107 3.80 1.16 3.18
N PRO A 108 2.90 1.63 2.30
CA PRO A 108 2.23 2.91 2.48
C PRO A 108 1.35 2.91 3.74
N MET A 109 1.51 3.91 4.60
CA MET A 109 0.88 3.92 5.93
C MET A 109 -0.59 4.34 5.93
N PHE A 110 -1.09 4.96 4.86
CA PHE A 110 -2.51 5.35 4.74
C PHE A 110 -3.48 4.16 4.80
N GLN A 111 -2.97 2.95 4.66
CA GLN A 111 -3.72 1.70 4.77
C GLN A 111 -4.11 1.35 6.21
N PHE A 112 -3.53 2.03 7.19
CA PHE A 112 -3.73 1.78 8.61
C PHE A 112 -4.38 2.97 9.27
N ASP A 113 -5.16 2.70 10.30
CA ASP A 113 -5.50 3.71 11.29
C ASP A 113 -4.24 4.08 12.09
N ALA A 114 -4.06 5.38 12.34
CA ALA A 114 -2.85 5.88 13.00
C ALA A 114 -2.82 5.56 14.51
N ASP A 115 -3.98 5.36 15.13
CA ASP A 115 -4.11 5.19 16.57
C ASP A 115 -3.88 3.75 17.02
N ASP A 116 -4.18 2.77 16.17
CA ASP A 116 -4.13 1.35 16.54
C ASP A 116 -3.49 0.43 15.51
N LEU A 117 -3.12 0.96 14.34
CA LEU A 117 -2.57 0.19 13.21
C LEU A 117 -3.52 -0.91 12.70
N CYS A 118 -4.82 -0.83 12.96
CA CYS A 118 -5.86 -1.64 12.31
C CYS A 118 -5.91 -1.25 10.81
N CYS A 119 -6.00 -2.24 9.91
CA CYS A 119 -6.12 -1.97 8.47
C CYS A 119 -7.46 -1.31 8.14
N LYS A 120 -7.41 -0.19 7.42
CA LYS A 120 -8.61 0.47 6.89
C LYS A 120 -9.25 -0.37 5.78
N PRO A 121 -10.58 -0.52 5.76
CA PRO A 121 -11.27 -1.27 4.70
C PRO A 121 -11.24 -0.56 3.34
N GLY A 122 -11.26 0.78 3.32
CA GLY A 122 -11.33 1.57 2.08
C GLY A 122 -10.22 1.27 1.08
N PRO A 123 -8.93 1.38 1.46
CA PRO A 123 -7.81 1.03 0.58
C PRO A 123 -7.89 -0.41 0.05
N ALA A 124 -8.33 -1.38 0.86
CA ALA A 124 -8.48 -2.76 0.42
C ALA A 124 -9.60 -2.95 -0.62
N LEU A 125 -10.70 -2.19 -0.53
CA LEU A 125 -11.76 -2.19 -1.55
C LEU A 125 -11.24 -1.68 -2.89
N VAL A 126 -10.49 -0.58 -2.87
CA VAL A 126 -9.86 -0.04 -4.08
C VAL A 126 -8.86 -1.03 -4.68
N ARG A 127 -8.09 -1.76 -3.86
CA ARG A 127 -7.19 -2.83 -4.32
C ARG A 127 -7.91 -3.89 -5.14
N ALA A 128 -9.09 -4.30 -4.69
CA ALA A 128 -9.86 -5.37 -5.33
C ALA A 128 -10.26 -4.98 -6.76
N GLU A 129 -10.58 -3.71 -6.99
CA GLU A 129 -10.90 -3.19 -8.32
C GLU A 129 -9.66 -3.08 -9.23
N LEU A 130 -8.49 -2.81 -8.64
CA LEU A 130 -7.20 -2.76 -9.35
C LEU A 130 -6.57 -4.14 -9.60
N ALA A 131 -7.35 -5.22 -9.64
CA ALA A 131 -6.85 -6.59 -9.80
C ALA A 131 -6.00 -6.83 -11.07
N GLY A 132 -6.13 -5.97 -12.09
CA GLY A 132 -5.27 -5.99 -13.28
C GLY A 132 -3.94 -5.26 -13.12
N LEU A 133 -3.57 -4.85 -11.91
CA LEU A 133 -2.23 -4.37 -11.56
C LEU A 133 -1.50 -5.45 -10.76
N ASP A 134 -0.53 -6.06 -11.41
CA ASP A 134 0.08 -7.31 -10.95
C ASP A 134 1.11 -7.06 -9.83
N SER A 135 1.67 -5.85 -9.77
CA SER A 135 2.70 -5.47 -8.80
C SER A 135 2.18 -4.49 -7.75
N GLY A 136 2.70 -4.63 -6.52
CA GLY A 136 2.42 -3.66 -5.45
C GLY A 136 2.96 -2.26 -5.78
N TRP A 137 4.02 -2.17 -6.57
CA TRP A 137 4.55 -0.91 -7.08
C TRP A 137 3.56 -0.19 -7.99
N ALA A 138 2.93 -0.90 -8.93
CA ALA A 138 1.94 -0.32 -9.84
C ALA A 138 0.72 0.19 -9.08
N VAL A 139 0.27 -0.55 -8.06
CA VAL A 139 -0.84 -0.12 -7.20
C VAL A 139 -0.46 1.09 -6.36
N ALA A 140 0.69 1.08 -5.69
CA ALA A 140 1.16 2.24 -4.93
C ALA A 140 1.30 3.48 -5.84
N SER A 141 1.92 3.31 -7.00
CA SER A 141 2.06 4.38 -7.99
C SER A 141 0.72 4.92 -8.47
N TRP A 142 -0.34 4.10 -8.56
CA TRP A 142 -1.67 4.58 -8.94
C TRP A 142 -2.26 5.51 -7.89
N PHE A 143 -2.12 5.18 -6.61
CA PHE A 143 -2.60 6.01 -5.50
C PHE A 143 -1.88 7.35 -5.40
N ALA A 144 -0.61 7.38 -5.79
CA ALA A 144 0.29 8.53 -5.67
C ALA A 144 0.33 9.43 -6.93
N ARG A 145 -0.59 9.26 -7.87
CA ARG A 145 -0.62 10.03 -9.11
C ARG A 145 -1.95 10.77 -9.29
N PRO A 146 -1.93 11.99 -9.88
CA PRO A 146 -3.13 12.65 -10.35
C PRO A 146 -4.01 11.73 -11.18
N ASN A 147 -5.29 11.65 -10.83
CA ASN A 147 -6.25 10.80 -11.52
C ASN A 147 -7.31 11.66 -12.22
N ALA A 148 -7.46 11.49 -13.54
CA ALA A 148 -8.38 12.29 -14.34
C ALA A 148 -9.86 12.10 -13.96
N GLN A 149 -10.24 10.91 -13.45
CA GLN A 149 -11.59 10.66 -12.93
C GLN A 149 -11.84 11.32 -11.59
N LEU A 150 -10.78 11.79 -10.92
CA LEU A 150 -10.80 12.47 -9.63
C LEU A 150 -10.37 13.94 -9.79
N GLU A 151 -10.64 14.53 -10.96
CA GLU A 151 -10.33 15.93 -11.28
C GLU A 151 -8.84 16.29 -11.10
N GLY A 152 -7.95 15.32 -11.33
CA GLY A 152 -6.51 15.49 -11.15
C GLY A 152 -6.02 15.36 -9.71
N ARG A 153 -6.90 15.10 -8.74
CA ARG A 153 -6.50 14.79 -7.36
C ARG A 153 -5.84 13.42 -7.28
N MET A 154 -4.96 13.24 -6.29
CA MET A 154 -4.36 11.94 -6.03
C MET A 154 -5.36 11.07 -5.24
N PRO A 155 -5.56 9.79 -5.60
CA PRO A 155 -6.45 8.91 -4.86
C PRO A 155 -6.14 8.82 -3.37
N VAL A 156 -4.85 8.87 -3.00
CA VAL A 156 -4.46 8.79 -1.58
C VAL A 156 -4.90 9.98 -0.75
N ASP A 157 -5.03 11.17 -1.36
CA ASP A 157 -5.45 12.38 -0.65
C ASP A 157 -6.95 12.38 -0.34
N ILE A 158 -7.72 11.51 -1.00
CA ILE A 158 -9.17 11.58 -1.02
C ILE A 158 -9.86 10.28 -0.62
N VAL A 159 -9.15 9.16 -0.54
CA VAL A 159 -9.73 7.85 -0.21
C VAL A 159 -10.44 7.82 1.15
N ASP A 160 -9.97 8.62 2.12
CA ASP A 160 -10.62 8.75 3.42
C ASP A 160 -11.78 9.78 3.42
N LEU A 161 -11.88 10.63 2.39
CA LEU A 161 -12.91 11.67 2.25
C LEU A 161 -14.07 11.22 1.36
N ASP A 162 -13.76 10.52 0.27
CA ASP A 162 -14.69 10.08 -0.76
C ASP A 162 -14.21 8.75 -1.35
N LEU A 163 -14.48 7.67 -0.62
CA LEU A 163 -14.10 6.33 -1.01
C LEU A 163 -14.80 5.87 -2.30
N GLU A 164 -16.08 6.24 -2.47
CA GLU A 164 -16.89 5.83 -3.62
C GLU A 164 -16.31 6.34 -4.93
N ALA A 165 -15.95 7.63 -5.00
CA ALA A 165 -15.30 8.21 -6.17
C ALA A 165 -13.97 7.50 -6.50
N VAL A 166 -13.17 7.16 -5.49
CA VAL A 166 -11.88 6.44 -5.68
C VAL A 166 -12.09 5.02 -6.21
N VAL A 167 -13.08 4.31 -5.68
CA VAL A 167 -13.46 2.96 -6.15
C VAL A 167 -13.92 3.00 -7.61
N ASP A 168 -14.75 3.97 -7.98
CA ASP A 168 -15.22 4.11 -9.35
C ASP A 168 -14.07 4.47 -10.31
N ALA A 169 -13.16 5.36 -9.90
CA ALA A 169 -11.95 5.65 -10.67
C ALA A 169 -11.07 4.41 -10.87
N ALA A 170 -10.98 3.52 -9.88
CA ALA A 170 -10.26 2.25 -10.01
C ALA A 170 -10.95 1.29 -10.99
N ARG A 171 -12.28 1.18 -10.94
CA ARG A 171 -13.08 0.40 -11.91
C ARG A 171 -12.90 0.89 -13.34
N CYS A 172 -12.97 2.20 -13.57
CA CYS A 172 -12.75 2.80 -14.89
C CYS A 172 -11.37 2.47 -15.47
N ARG A 173 -10.34 2.41 -14.61
CA ARG A 173 -9.01 1.94 -15.04
C ARG A 173 -9.03 0.46 -15.41
N ALA A 174 -9.62 -0.38 -14.57
CA ALA A 174 -9.65 -1.82 -14.76
C ALA A 174 -10.37 -2.22 -16.07
N THR A 175 -11.48 -1.54 -16.40
CA THR A 175 -12.20 -1.73 -17.67
C THR A 175 -11.35 -1.28 -18.86
N ALA A 176 -10.67 -0.14 -18.76
CA ALA A 176 -9.76 0.34 -19.81
C ALA A 176 -8.57 -0.60 -20.06
N SER A 177 -8.11 -1.35 -19.04
CA SER A 177 -7.06 -2.36 -19.21
C SER A 177 -7.55 -3.61 -19.96
N LYS A 178 -8.76 -4.08 -19.63
CA LYS A 178 -9.38 -5.24 -20.30
C LYS A 178 -9.59 -5.01 -21.79
N LEU A 179 -9.99 -3.80 -22.19
CA LEU A 179 -10.20 -3.44 -23.59
C LEU A 179 -8.90 -3.41 -24.43
N ARG A 180 -7.72 -3.32 -23.81
CA ARG A 180 -6.42 -3.29 -24.51
C ARG A 180 -5.85 -4.67 -24.80
N HIS A 181 -6.45 -5.72 -24.23
CA HIS A 181 -6.00 -7.11 -24.36
C HIS A 181 -6.97 -7.97 -25.20
N CYS A 182 -7.97 -7.35 -25.83
CA CYS A 182 -8.83 -7.97 -26.85
C CYS A 182 -8.41 -7.49 -28.24
#